data_AF-A0A2G1LX00-F1
#
_entry.id   AF-A0A2G1LX00-F1
#
_cell.length_a   1.000
_cell.length_b   1.000
_cell.length_c   1.000
_cell.angle_alpha   90.00
_cell.angle_beta   90.00
_cell.angle_gamma   90.00
#
_symmetry.space_group_name_H-M   'P 1'
#
loop_
_entity.id
_entity.type
_entity.pdbx_description
1 polymer ?
#
loop_
_entity_poly.entity_id
_entity_poly.type
_entity_poly.pdbx_seq_one_letter_code
_entity_poly.pdbx_strand_id
1 'polypeptide(L)'
;MKIFTIGYEGVTQEQLIDALRAAGVEVLADVRALPLSRRPGFSKNILAAGLREAGIDYVGFKALGTPAAGREAARKRQHARLAEIYSGQLELPEAIVQAAQLVELAKGRPTALLCFERDPAGCHRTLLLDAVLPQADRVDLYPG
;
A
#
# COMPACT_ATOMS: atom_id res chain seq x y z
N MET A 1 -2.95 10.30 -14.24
CA MET A 1 -1.66 9.69 -13.83
C MET A 1 -1.88 8.22 -13.56
N LYS A 2 -0.85 7.38 -13.72
CA LYS A 2 -0.94 5.94 -13.43
C LYS A 2 -0.47 5.66 -12.00
N ILE A 3 -1.15 4.77 -11.30
CA ILE A 3 -0.72 4.29 -9.98
C ILE A 3 -0.87 2.78 -9.88
N PHE A 4 0.13 2.13 -9.30
CA PHE A 4 0.13 0.69 -9.13
C PHE A 4 -0.35 0.31 -7.73
N THR A 5 -0.91 -0.88 -7.59
CA THR A 5 -1.18 -1.47 -6.28
C THR A 5 -0.61 -2.88 -6.21
N ILE A 6 -0.20 -3.30 -5.02
CA ILE A 6 0.39 -4.62 -4.83
C ILE A 6 0.12 -5.13 -3.41
N GLY A 7 -0.15 -6.43 -3.30
CA GLY A 7 -0.36 -7.15 -2.06
C GLY A 7 0.65 -8.28 -1.91
N TYR A 8 1.14 -8.52 -0.69
CA TYR A 8 2.15 -9.56 -0.46
C TYR A 8 1.62 -10.85 0.18
N GLU A 9 0.31 -10.98 0.36
CA GLU A 9 -0.33 -12.22 0.77
C GLU A 9 -0.07 -13.32 -0.27
N GLY A 10 0.42 -14.47 0.20
CA GLY A 10 0.71 -15.64 -0.65
C GLY A 10 2.05 -15.60 -1.39
N VAL A 11 2.77 -14.48 -1.45
CA VAL A 11 3.99 -14.33 -2.28
C VAL A 11 5.28 -14.15 -1.47
N THR A 12 6.43 -14.39 -2.11
CA THR A 12 7.77 -14.12 -1.57
C THR A 12 8.18 -12.66 -1.82
N GLN A 13 9.22 -12.19 -1.12
CA GLN A 13 9.79 -10.85 -1.36
C GLN A 13 10.36 -10.72 -2.77
N GLU A 14 11.01 -11.77 -3.28
CA GLU A 14 11.55 -11.83 -4.64
C GLU A 14 10.46 -11.66 -5.69
N GLN A 15 9.38 -12.46 -5.63
CA GLN A 15 8.25 -12.34 -6.54
C GLN A 15 7.64 -10.93 -6.55
N LEU A 16 7.54 -10.30 -5.38
CA LEU A 16 7.06 -8.93 -5.26
C LEU A 16 8.02 -7.93 -5.93
N ILE A 17 9.32 -8.04 -5.70
CA ILE A 17 10.32 -7.16 -6.32
C ILE A 17 10.32 -7.33 -7.84
N ASP A 18 10.25 -8.57 -8.33
CA ASP A 18 10.21 -8.84 -9.77
C ASP A 18 8.97 -8.25 -10.44
N ALA A 19 7.80 -8.38 -9.81
CA ALA A 19 6.57 -7.77 -10.30
C ALA A 19 6.66 -6.23 -10.36
N LEU A 20 7.27 -5.60 -9.35
CA LEU A 20 7.50 -4.16 -9.33
C LEU A 20 8.45 -3.70 -10.44
N ARG A 21 9.56 -4.42 -10.63
CA ARG A 21 10.52 -4.13 -11.70
C ARG A 21 9.92 -4.30 -13.09
N ALA A 22 9.18 -5.38 -13.32
CA ALA A 22 8.51 -5.64 -14.59
C ALA A 22 7.48 -4.56 -14.94
N ALA A 23 6.82 -3.98 -13.92
CA ALA A 23 5.89 -2.87 -14.08
C ALA A 23 6.56 -1.49 -14.22
N GLY A 24 7.89 -1.40 -14.05
CA GLY A 24 8.64 -0.14 -14.07
C GLY A 24 8.34 0.74 -12.85
N VAL A 25 7.99 0.15 -11.71
CA VAL A 25 7.79 0.89 -10.45
C VAL A 25 9.13 1.35 -9.90
N GLU A 26 9.22 2.64 -9.54
CA GLU A 26 10.41 3.23 -8.92
C GLU A 26 10.26 3.43 -7.42
N VAL A 27 9.02 3.52 -6.92
CA VAL A 27 8.75 3.75 -5.48
C VAL A 27 7.67 2.81 -4.98
N LEU A 28 7.95 2.11 -3.88
CA LEU A 28 6.96 1.39 -3.09
C LEU A 28 6.49 2.27 -1.91
N ALA A 29 5.24 2.72 -1.98
CA ALA A 29 4.54 3.41 -0.92
C ALA A 29 3.91 2.39 0.05
N ASP A 30 4.53 2.19 1.20
CA ASP A 30 4.05 1.28 2.24
C ASP A 30 2.98 1.98 3.10
N VAL A 31 1.72 1.65 2.82
CA VAL A 31 0.54 2.19 3.49
C VAL A 31 0.08 1.30 4.65
N ARG A 32 0.98 0.53 5.27
CA ARG A 32 0.67 -0.25 6.46
C ARG A 32 0.83 0.61 7.72
N ALA A 33 -0.19 0.57 8.59
CA ALA A 33 -0.11 1.22 9.90
C ALA A 33 1.02 0.61 10.75
N LEU A 34 1.17 -0.72 10.65
CA LEU A 34 2.24 -1.48 11.29
C LEU A 34 3.02 -2.25 10.21
N PRO A 35 4.16 -1.73 9.73
CA PRO A 35 5.00 -2.41 8.72
C PRO A 35 5.84 -3.53 9.37
N LEU A 36 5.17 -4.36 10.16
CA LEU A 36 5.69 -5.55 10.82
C LEU A 36 5.00 -6.77 10.18
N SER A 37 5.80 -7.76 9.78
CA SER A 37 5.26 -8.96 9.15
C SER A 37 6.00 -10.19 9.64
N ARG A 38 5.25 -11.26 9.91
CA ARG A 38 5.80 -12.60 10.14
C ARG A 38 6.21 -13.30 8.85
N ARG A 39 5.79 -12.79 7.68
CA ARG A 39 6.23 -13.30 6.39
C ARG A 39 7.68 -12.90 6.16
N PRO A 40 8.59 -13.85 5.84
CA PRO A 40 9.98 -13.55 5.55
C PRO A 40 10.12 -12.43 4.51
N GLY A 41 11.03 -11.49 4.73
CA GLY A 41 11.28 -10.38 3.79
C GLY A 41 10.36 -9.15 3.94
N PHE A 42 9.24 -9.25 4.66
CA PHE A 42 8.21 -8.17 4.65
C PHE A 42 8.18 -7.26 5.89
N SER A 43 9.12 -7.42 6.82
CA SER A 43 9.35 -6.44 7.87
C SER A 43 10.07 -5.22 7.30
N LYS A 44 9.69 -3.99 7.72
CA LYS A 44 10.14 -2.71 7.16
C LYS A 44 11.59 -2.70 6.67
N ASN A 45 12.55 -2.95 7.56
CA ASN A 45 13.97 -2.78 7.24
C ASN A 45 14.47 -3.80 6.22
N ILE A 46 13.98 -5.05 6.29
CA ILE A 46 14.36 -6.11 5.34
C ILE A 46 13.74 -5.82 3.97
N LEU A 47 12.48 -5.39 3.95
CA LEU A 47 11.79 -5.02 2.72
C LEU A 47 12.48 -3.84 2.03
N ALA A 48 12.76 -2.77 2.78
CA ALA A 48 13.44 -1.59 2.27
C ALA A 48 14.85 -1.91 1.74
N ALA A 49 15.59 -2.81 2.41
CA ALA A 49 16.91 -3.24 1.94
C ALA A 49 16.83 -3.96 0.59
N GLY A 50 15.94 -4.95 0.45
CA GLY A 50 15.77 -5.69 -0.80
C GLY A 50 15.26 -4.82 -1.95
N LEU A 51 14.34 -3.87 -1.68
CA LEU A 51 13.89 -2.91 -2.69
C LEU A 51 15.04 -2.01 -3.16
N ARG A 52 15.86 -1.51 -2.24
CA ARG A 52 17.01 -0.67 -2.58
C ARG A 52 18.03 -1.41 -3.44
N GLU A 53 18.30 -2.68 -3.16
CA GLU A 53 19.17 -3.52 -4.01
C GLU A 53 18.61 -3.68 -5.43
N ALA A 54 17.29 -3.65 -5.58
CA ALA A 54 16.59 -3.66 -6.86
C ALA A 54 16.42 -2.26 -7.50
N GLY A 55 16.94 -1.20 -6.88
CA GLY A 55 16.80 0.18 -7.37
C GLY A 55 15.41 0.80 -7.16
N ILE A 56 14.61 0.25 -6.25
CA ILE A 56 13.27 0.74 -5.90
C ILE A 56 13.32 1.44 -4.54
N ASP A 57 12.81 2.66 -4.46
CA ASP A 57 12.73 3.39 -3.21
C ASP A 57 11.56 2.90 -2.34
N TYR A 58 11.76 2.97 -1.03
CA TYR A 58 10.73 2.64 -0.04
C TYR A 58 10.32 3.89 0.74
N VAL A 59 9.03 4.20 0.76
CA VAL A 59 8.47 5.32 1.53
C VAL A 59 7.32 4.81 2.40
N GLY A 60 7.38 5.09 3.70
CA GLY A 60 6.38 4.62 4.67
C GLY A 60 5.32 5.67 4.98
N PHE A 61 4.06 5.36 4.72
CA PHE A 61 2.90 6.21 4.99
C PHE A 61 2.03 5.62 6.10
N LYS A 62 2.58 5.54 7.32
CA LYS A 62 1.92 4.90 8.46
C LYS A 62 0.56 5.53 8.81
N ALA A 63 0.40 6.85 8.63
CA ALA A 63 -0.84 7.55 8.92
C ALA A 63 -1.95 7.21 7.92
N LEU A 64 -1.59 6.71 6.73
CA LEU A 64 -2.52 6.16 5.74
C LEU A 64 -2.83 4.68 5.99
N GLY A 65 -2.34 4.11 7.09
CA GLY A 65 -2.58 2.72 7.42
C GLY A 65 -3.90 2.47 8.14
N THR A 66 -4.43 1.26 7.97
CA THR A 66 -5.67 0.85 8.64
C THR A 66 -5.50 0.75 10.16
N PRO A 67 -6.36 1.42 10.96
CA PRO A 67 -6.38 1.29 12.42
C PRO A 67 -6.63 -0.14 12.89
N ALA A 68 -6.35 -0.44 14.16
CA ALA A 68 -6.53 -1.79 14.71
C ALA A 68 -7.95 -2.34 14.49
N ALA A 69 -8.98 -1.55 14.80
CA ALA A 69 -10.37 -1.93 14.58
C ALA A 69 -10.70 -2.18 13.10
N GLY A 70 -10.13 -1.38 12.19
CA GLY A 70 -10.29 -1.57 10.75
C GLY A 70 -9.60 -2.86 10.26
N ARG A 71 -8.40 -3.17 10.78
CA ARG A 71 -7.72 -4.44 10.47
C ARG A 71 -8.52 -5.66 10.97
N GLU A 72 -9.17 -5.55 12.13
CA GLU A 72 -10.08 -6.61 12.60
C GLU A 72 -11.30 -6.76 11.68
N ALA A 73 -11.90 -5.65 11.23
CA ALA A 73 -13.00 -5.68 10.27
C ALA A 73 -12.58 -6.32 8.93
N ALA A 74 -11.41 -5.96 8.40
CA ALA A 74 -10.84 -6.54 7.18
C ALA A 74 -10.67 -8.06 7.31
N ARG A 75 -10.07 -8.55 8.41
CA ARG A 75 -9.91 -10.00 8.67
C ARG A 75 -11.24 -10.74 8.73
N LYS A 76 -12.28 -10.10 9.27
CA LYS A 76 -13.64 -10.65 9.34
C LYS A 76 -14.45 -10.45 8.04
N ARG A 77 -13.84 -9.92 6.98
CA ARG A 77 -14.50 -9.57 5.70
C ARG A 77 -15.69 -8.62 5.88
N GLN A 78 -15.64 -7.76 6.89
CA GLN A 78 -16.65 -6.75 7.17
C GLN A 78 -16.33 -5.45 6.40
N HIS A 79 -16.46 -5.49 5.07
CA HIS A 79 -16.00 -4.41 4.19
C HIS A 79 -16.66 -3.06 4.48
N ALA A 80 -17.98 -3.03 4.75
CA ALA A 80 -18.68 -1.79 5.10
C ALA A 80 -18.13 -1.17 6.40
N ARG A 81 -17.85 -2.01 7.41
CA ARG A 81 -17.28 -1.56 8.68
C ARG A 81 -15.83 -1.08 8.52
N LEU A 82 -15.04 -1.75 7.68
CA LEU A 82 -13.70 -1.29 7.31
C LEU A 82 -13.77 0.10 6.66
N ALA A 83 -14.67 0.30 5.70
CA ALA A 83 -14.82 1.58 5.01
C ALA A 83 -15.16 2.72 5.96
N GLU A 84 -16.12 2.52 6.86
CA GLU A 84 -16.51 3.50 7.89
C GLU A 84 -15.36 3.85 8.84
N ILE A 85 -14.62 2.85 9.33
CA ILE A 85 -13.48 3.11 10.23
C ILE A 85 -12.36 3.83 9.47
N TYR A 86 -12.10 3.42 8.24
CA TYR A 86 -10.99 3.94 7.47
C TYR A 86 -11.25 5.35 6.95
N SER A 87 -12.51 5.72 6.64
CA SER A 87 -12.84 7.11 6.31
C SER A 87 -12.50 8.05 7.46
N GLY A 88 -12.85 7.70 8.69
CA GLY A 88 -12.47 8.47 9.88
C GLY A 88 -10.96 8.55 10.11
N GLN A 89 -10.20 7.52 9.73
CA GLN A 89 -8.72 7.57 9.76
C GLN A 89 -8.16 8.61 8.79
N LEU A 90 -8.74 8.74 7.60
CA LEU A 90 -8.27 9.67 6.58
C LEU A 90 -8.59 11.14 6.89
N GLU A 91 -9.49 11.39 7.84
CA GLU A 91 -9.80 12.74 8.35
C GLU A 91 -8.79 13.25 9.39
N LEU A 92 -7.88 12.40 9.88
CA LEU A 92 -6.88 12.81 10.86
C LEU A 92 -5.84 13.76 10.22
N PRO A 93 -5.37 14.81 10.92
CA PRO A 93 -4.42 15.78 10.38
C PRO A 93 -3.15 15.15 9.78
N GLU A 94 -2.59 14.14 10.45
CA GLU A 94 -1.42 13.41 9.97
C GLU A 94 -1.69 12.59 8.70
N ALA A 95 -2.92 12.06 8.55
CA ALA A 95 -3.32 11.31 7.38
C ALA A 95 -3.51 12.25 6.19
N ILE A 96 -4.09 13.43 6.39
CA ILE A 96 -4.22 14.47 5.36
C ILE A 96 -2.84 14.89 4.83
N VAL A 97 -1.88 15.13 5.72
CA VAL A 97 -0.51 15.50 5.33
C VAL A 97 0.16 14.38 4.52
N GLN A 98 0.06 13.13 4.99
CA GLN A 98 0.65 12.00 4.28
C GLN A 98 -0.05 11.68 2.96
N ALA A 99 -1.37 11.92 2.86
CA ALA A 99 -2.12 11.79 1.63
C ALA A 99 -1.61 12.78 0.58
N ALA A 100 -1.43 14.05 0.97
CA ALA A 100 -0.85 15.06 0.07
C ALA A 100 0.57 14.68 -0.38
N GLN A 101 1.41 14.18 0.53
CA GLN A 101 2.76 13.69 0.19
C GLN A 101 2.73 12.50 -0.78
N LEU A 102 1.82 11.55 -0.58
CA LEU A 102 1.63 10.40 -1.48
C LEU A 102 1.20 10.86 -2.88
N VAL A 103 0.27 11.81 -2.96
CA VAL A 103 -0.20 12.37 -4.23
C VAL A 103 0.94 13.04 -4.99
N GLU A 104 1.73 13.89 -4.33
CA GLU A 104 2.88 14.55 -4.97
C GLU A 104 3.95 13.55 -5.41
N LEU A 105 4.24 12.54 -4.59
CA LEU A 105 5.16 11.46 -4.94
C LEU A 105 4.70 10.70 -6.19
N ALA A 106 3.43 10.31 -6.25
CA ALA A 106 2.85 9.55 -7.35
C ALA A 106 2.73 10.35 -8.65
N LYS A 107 2.70 11.69 -8.59
CA LYS A 107 2.76 12.56 -9.79
C LYS A 107 4.14 12.56 -10.43
N GLY A 108 5.20 12.48 -9.61
CA GLY A 108 6.58 12.58 -10.07
C GLY A 108 7.19 11.25 -10.50
N ARG A 109 6.78 10.12 -9.89
CA ARG A 109 7.43 8.82 -10.06
C ARG A 109 6.44 7.65 -10.12
N PRO A 110 6.69 6.62 -10.95
CA PRO A 110 5.90 5.38 -10.95
C PRO A 110 5.86 4.76 -9.56
N THR A 111 4.69 4.82 -8.92
CA THR A 111 4.52 4.46 -7.51
C THR A 111 3.55 3.29 -7.36
N ALA A 112 3.89 2.33 -6.49
CA ALA A 112 3.01 1.24 -6.09
C ALA A 112 2.61 1.35 -4.62
N LEU A 113 1.32 1.24 -4.32
CA LEU A 113 0.81 1.12 -2.95
C LEU A 113 0.89 -0.32 -2.47
N LEU A 114 1.54 -0.54 -1.33
CA LEU A 114 1.66 -1.84 -0.69
C LEU A 114 0.64 -2.01 0.46
N CYS A 115 -0.18 -3.06 0.40
CA CYS A 115 -0.92 -3.61 1.55
C CYS A 115 -0.61 -5.10 1.76
N PHE A 116 -1.24 -5.73 2.76
CA PHE A 116 -1.05 -7.17 2.99
C PHE A 116 -1.83 -7.99 1.96
N GLU A 117 -3.12 -7.68 1.81
CA GLU A 117 -4.12 -8.42 1.07
C GLU A 117 -3.76 -8.54 -0.41
N ARG A 118 -3.84 -9.76 -0.97
CA ARG A 118 -3.57 -9.96 -2.40
C ARG A 118 -4.65 -9.27 -3.25
N ASP A 119 -5.91 -9.50 -2.88
CA ASP A 119 -7.08 -8.96 -3.55
C ASP A 119 -7.34 -7.49 -3.13
N PRO A 120 -7.36 -6.53 -4.09
CA PRO A 120 -7.67 -5.13 -3.80
C PRO A 120 -9.15 -4.89 -3.45
N ALA A 121 -10.10 -5.74 -3.87
CA ALA A 121 -11.54 -5.46 -3.78
C ALA A 121 -12.07 -5.28 -2.34
N GLY A 122 -11.30 -5.71 -1.34
CA GLY A 122 -11.61 -5.53 0.08
C GLY A 122 -10.48 -4.91 0.91
N CYS A 123 -9.41 -4.42 0.28
CA CYS A 123 -8.26 -3.82 0.98
C CYS A 123 -8.46 -2.31 1.18
N HIS A 124 -7.87 -1.77 2.24
CA HIS A 124 -7.84 -0.34 2.48
C HIS A 124 -7.09 0.45 1.41
N ARG A 125 -6.16 -0.18 0.67
CA ARG A 125 -5.44 0.49 -0.43
C ARG A 125 -6.39 1.01 -1.52
N THR A 126 -7.49 0.30 -1.77
CA THR A 126 -8.52 0.73 -2.72
C THR A 126 -9.27 1.93 -2.18
N LEU A 127 -9.71 1.87 -0.91
CA LEU A 127 -10.37 2.98 -0.23
C LEU A 127 -9.49 4.24 -0.19
N LEU A 128 -8.17 4.06 0.02
CA LEU A 128 -7.21 5.15 0.00
C LEU A 128 -7.14 5.79 -1.39
N LEU A 129 -7.02 4.99 -2.44
CA LEU A 129 -7.00 5.49 -3.81
C LEU A 129 -8.31 6.17 -4.20
N ASP A 130 -9.46 5.65 -3.76
CA ASP A 130 -10.75 6.30 -3.96
C ASP A 130 -10.79 7.68 -3.32
N ALA A 131 -10.26 7.81 -2.11
CA ALA A 131 -10.26 9.08 -1.38
C ALA A 131 -9.26 10.10 -1.95
N VAL A 132 -8.03 9.67 -2.27
CA VAL A 132 -6.92 10.61 -2.55
C VAL A 132 -6.57 10.73 -4.03
N LEU A 133 -6.91 9.73 -4.84
CA LEU A 133 -6.55 9.60 -6.25
C LEU A 133 -7.70 9.00 -7.08
N PRO A 134 -8.93 9.56 -7.01
CA PRO A 134 -10.13 8.96 -7.62
C PRO A 134 -10.05 8.84 -9.15
N GLN A 135 -9.22 9.66 -9.80
CA GLN A 135 -9.07 9.71 -11.26
C GLN A 135 -7.76 9.07 -11.75
N ALA A 136 -7.00 8.41 -10.88
CA ALA A 136 -5.79 7.72 -11.31
C ALA A 136 -6.15 6.49 -12.16
N ASP A 137 -5.34 6.24 -13.18
CA ASP A 137 -5.33 4.97 -13.91
C ASP A 137 -4.69 3.91 -13.00
N ARG A 138 -5.54 3.07 -12.39
CA ARG A 138 -5.13 2.10 -11.37
C ARG A 138 -4.74 0.79 -12.02
N VAL A 139 -3.55 0.30 -11.70
CA VAL A 139 -3.05 -0.98 -12.19
C VAL A 139 -2.73 -1.88 -11.00
N ASP A 140 -3.54 -2.92 -10.82
CA ASP A 140 -3.31 -3.92 -9.78
C ASP A 140 -2.26 -4.93 -10.25
N LEU A 141 -1.16 -5.03 -9.52
CA LEU A 141 -0.11 -6.01 -9.74
C LEU A 141 -0.41 -7.26 -8.91
N TYR A 142 -0.28 -8.42 -9.56
CA TYR A 142 -0.48 -9.73 -8.93
C TYR A 142 0.83 -10.51 -9.03
N PRO A 143 1.73 -10.41 -8.04
CA PRO A 143 2.94 -11.21 -8.01
C PRO A 143 2.56 -12.69 -7.90
N GLY A 144 3.26 -13.56 -8.62
CA GLY A 144 2.95 -14.99 -8.67
C GLY A 144 3.47 -15.65 -9.93
#